data_AF-A0A562PK14-F1
#
_entry.id   AF-A0A562PK14-F1
#
_cell.length_a   1.000
_cell.length_b   1.000
_cell.length_c   1.000
_cell.angle_alpha   90.00
_cell.angle_beta   90.00
_cell.angle_gamma   90.00
#
_symmetry.space_group_name_H-M   'P 1'
#
loop_
_entity.id
_entity.type
_entity.pdbx_description
1 polymer ?
#
loop_
_entity_poly.entity_id
_entity_poly.type
_entity_poly.pdbx_seq_one_letter_code
_entity_poly.pdbx_strand_id
1 'polypeptide(L)'
;MRMIIAGLLLGTSLLANPAAHAATTIDTGSFTLGWSDGYYPNLFDMTVLSDSGGTVTIALHHAGPLADAAAGSPDNFNPSQGGDLGFTQLATTVHAGYRITSLALSASVNGAMFVGMPDHCPGTWCSVSPGYAENSGSFEWSLTQGGVPTALPGARIDNLEGQATLAQQAAVALQGAATLDLYTRVDARALGTLQNISNGEISGYRDFSSDAYLSMGDIVLTVQVAPVPEPSTYAMLLGGLALAGAAARRRRDAAGKR
;
A
#
# COMPACT_ATOMS: atom_id res chain seq x y z
N MET A 1 16.00 -13.32 69.63
CA MET A 1 15.10 -13.63 68.51
C MET A 1 15.78 -13.12 67.24
N ARG A 2 16.34 -14.00 66.40
CA ARG A 2 17.11 -13.63 65.20
C ARG A 2 16.22 -13.84 63.97
N MET A 3 15.83 -12.75 63.30
CA MET A 3 15.11 -12.80 62.01
C MET A 3 16.14 -12.83 60.88
N ILE A 4 16.04 -13.85 60.03
CA ILE A 4 16.83 -14.02 58.81
C ILE A 4 15.99 -13.42 57.67
N ILE A 5 16.50 -12.36 57.04
CA ILE A 5 15.91 -11.73 55.85
C ILE A 5 16.54 -12.41 54.63
N ALA A 6 15.75 -13.19 53.90
CA ALA A 6 16.15 -13.76 52.62
C ALA A 6 15.91 -12.75 51.50
N GLY A 7 16.98 -12.28 50.87
CA GLY A 7 16.94 -11.38 49.71
C GLY A 7 16.64 -12.14 48.42
N LEU A 8 15.56 -11.79 47.76
CA LEU A 8 15.17 -12.28 46.43
C LEU A 8 15.82 -11.38 45.37
N LEU A 9 16.86 -11.88 44.69
CA LEU A 9 17.49 -11.22 43.55
C LEU A 9 16.68 -11.53 42.27
N LEU A 10 15.88 -10.56 41.84
CA LEU A 10 15.28 -10.54 40.50
C LEU A 10 16.37 -10.20 39.46
N GLY A 11 16.86 -11.23 38.78
CA GLY A 11 17.73 -11.08 37.62
C GLY A 11 16.92 -10.61 36.41
N THR A 12 16.98 -9.31 36.10
CA THR A 12 16.51 -8.75 34.85
C THR A 12 17.52 -9.08 33.75
N SER A 13 17.31 -10.20 33.06
CA SER A 13 18.00 -10.50 31.81
C SER A 13 17.55 -9.52 30.73
N LEU A 14 18.36 -8.47 30.48
CA LEU A 14 18.28 -7.67 29.27
C LEU A 14 18.61 -8.57 28.08
N LEU A 15 17.57 -9.06 27.39
CA LEU A 15 17.70 -9.62 26.06
C LEU A 15 18.08 -8.45 25.14
N ALA A 16 19.34 -8.43 24.69
CA ALA A 16 19.76 -7.58 23.60
C ALA A 16 18.97 -8.02 22.35
N ASN A 17 17.96 -7.25 21.97
CA ASN A 17 17.34 -7.41 20.67
C ASN A 17 18.43 -7.15 19.63
N PRO A 18 18.80 -8.11 18.77
CA PRO A 18 19.62 -7.78 17.62
C PRO A 18 18.87 -6.68 16.87
N ALA A 19 19.56 -5.59 16.54
CA ALA A 19 19.03 -4.60 15.63
C ALA A 19 18.65 -5.35 14.36
N ALA A 20 17.35 -5.55 14.14
CA ALA A 20 16.84 -6.17 12.94
C ALA A 20 17.19 -5.19 11.80
N HIS A 21 18.25 -5.49 11.07
CA HIS A 21 18.56 -4.77 9.86
C HIS A 21 17.39 -5.00 8.91
N ALA A 22 16.74 -3.92 8.52
CA ALA A 22 15.61 -3.96 7.63
C ALA A 22 16.04 -4.58 6.29
N ALA A 23 15.21 -5.50 5.77
CA ALA A 23 15.60 -6.32 4.64
C ALA A 23 15.13 -5.67 3.33
N THR A 24 16.03 -5.50 2.38
CA THR A 24 15.68 -5.12 1.00
C THR A 24 15.27 -6.32 0.16
N THR A 25 15.31 -7.52 0.73
CA THR A 25 14.86 -8.77 0.13
C THR A 25 14.23 -9.67 1.18
N ILE A 26 13.05 -10.20 0.88
CA ILE A 26 12.32 -11.18 1.65
C ILE A 26 12.34 -12.49 0.87
N ASP A 27 12.76 -13.57 1.52
CA ASP A 27 12.69 -14.91 0.98
C ASP A 27 11.75 -15.76 1.85
N THR A 28 10.70 -16.30 1.25
CA THR A 28 9.71 -17.14 1.91
C THR A 28 9.81 -18.57 1.39
N GLY A 29 9.06 -19.51 1.97
CA GLY A 29 8.98 -20.86 1.39
C GLY A 29 8.39 -20.90 -0.03
N SER A 30 7.67 -19.86 -0.46
CA SER A 30 6.84 -19.87 -1.67
C SER A 30 7.26 -18.87 -2.75
N PHE A 31 7.97 -17.80 -2.39
CA PHE A 31 8.50 -16.79 -3.31
C PHE A 31 9.61 -15.97 -2.64
N THR A 32 10.44 -15.34 -3.47
CA THR A 32 11.32 -14.24 -3.10
C THR A 32 10.74 -12.92 -3.61
N LEU A 33 10.87 -11.86 -2.82
CA LEU A 33 10.51 -10.48 -3.16
C LEU A 33 11.68 -9.57 -2.78
N GLY A 34 12.19 -8.79 -3.71
CA GLY A 34 13.32 -7.89 -3.48
C GLY A 34 13.05 -6.52 -4.10
N TRP A 35 13.62 -5.49 -3.48
CA TRP A 35 13.70 -4.18 -4.12
C TRP A 35 14.55 -4.27 -5.39
N SER A 36 14.12 -3.64 -6.48
CA SER A 36 14.88 -3.57 -7.73
C SER A 36 15.20 -2.15 -8.19
N ASP A 37 14.24 -1.23 -8.04
CA ASP A 37 14.40 0.19 -8.42
C ASP A 37 13.44 1.08 -7.63
N GLY A 38 13.67 2.39 -7.64
CA GLY A 38 12.80 3.36 -6.97
C GLY A 38 13.50 4.69 -6.69
N TYR A 39 12.72 5.69 -6.27
CA TYR A 39 13.26 7.03 -5.99
C TYR A 39 14.15 7.09 -4.75
N TYR A 40 13.94 6.19 -3.78
CA TYR A 40 14.56 6.27 -2.45
C TYR A 40 15.25 4.96 -2.03
N PRO A 41 16.28 4.50 -2.77
CA PRO A 41 16.89 3.18 -2.58
C PRO A 41 17.49 2.95 -1.19
N ASN A 42 18.00 4.01 -0.55
CA ASN A 42 18.67 3.91 0.75
C ASN A 42 17.71 3.97 1.95
N LEU A 43 16.44 4.31 1.70
CA LEU A 43 15.40 4.43 2.74
C LEU A 43 14.38 3.30 2.63
N PHE A 44 14.24 2.70 1.44
CA PHE A 44 13.32 1.59 1.25
C PHE A 44 13.74 0.39 2.08
N ASP A 45 12.78 -0.16 2.81
CA ASP A 45 12.94 -1.43 3.48
C ASP A 45 11.62 -2.21 3.56
N MET A 46 11.74 -3.51 3.83
CA MET A 46 10.60 -4.39 3.97
C MET A 46 10.65 -5.17 5.27
N THR A 47 9.49 -5.33 5.89
CA THR A 47 9.30 -6.14 7.10
C THR A 47 8.17 -7.12 6.90
N VAL A 48 8.42 -8.42 7.12
CA VAL A 48 7.36 -9.43 7.15
C VAL A 48 6.55 -9.26 8.43
N LEU A 49 5.27 -8.90 8.29
CA LEU A 49 4.32 -8.77 9.40
C LEU A 49 3.72 -10.12 9.79
N SER A 50 3.45 -10.98 8.80
CA SER A 50 2.95 -12.35 9.03
C SER A 50 3.25 -13.25 7.82
N ASP A 51 3.57 -14.51 8.05
CA ASP A 51 3.65 -15.56 7.03
C ASP A 51 2.93 -16.80 7.57
N SER A 52 1.66 -16.99 7.18
CA SER A 52 0.86 -18.12 7.65
C SER A 52 -0.28 -18.46 6.70
N GLY A 53 -0.61 -19.75 6.59
CA GLY A 53 -1.80 -20.20 5.86
C GLY A 53 -1.81 -19.86 4.36
N GLY A 54 -0.64 -19.71 3.74
CA GLY A 54 -0.53 -19.26 2.35
C GLY A 54 -0.81 -17.77 2.15
N THR A 55 -0.75 -16.97 3.22
CA THR A 55 -0.83 -15.51 3.15
C THR A 55 0.41 -14.92 3.80
N VAL A 56 1.10 -14.07 3.04
CA VAL A 56 2.26 -13.30 3.50
C VAL A 56 1.90 -11.83 3.49
N THR A 57 2.08 -11.16 4.62
CA THR A 57 1.80 -9.73 4.78
C THR A 57 3.11 -9.01 5.04
N ILE A 58 3.40 -7.98 4.25
CA ILE A 58 4.68 -7.30 4.18
C ILE A 58 4.43 -5.80 4.32
N ALA A 59 5.06 -5.15 5.30
CA ALA A 59 5.15 -3.70 5.33
C ALA A 59 6.24 -3.25 4.36
N LEU A 60 5.89 -2.28 3.50
CA LEU A 60 6.77 -1.64 2.53
C LEU A 60 7.10 -0.24 3.04
N HIS A 61 8.13 -0.13 3.86
CA HIS A 61 8.52 1.15 4.45
C HIS A 61 9.15 2.03 3.37
N HIS A 62 8.76 3.30 3.36
CA HIS A 62 9.24 4.29 2.38
C HIS A 62 8.95 3.93 0.92
N ALA A 63 7.98 3.06 0.66
CA ALA A 63 7.47 2.77 -0.69
C ALA A 63 6.54 3.87 -1.24
N GLY A 64 6.13 4.79 -0.35
CA GLY A 64 5.29 5.93 -0.62
C GLY A 64 6.07 7.21 -0.92
N PRO A 65 5.36 8.34 -1.06
CA PRO A 65 5.97 9.66 -1.02
C PRO A 65 6.67 9.83 0.33
N LEU A 66 7.86 10.44 0.35
CA LEU A 66 8.60 10.67 1.59
C LEU A 66 8.15 11.94 2.29
N ALA A 67 7.50 12.84 1.55
CA ALA A 67 7.01 14.11 2.05
C ALA A 67 5.49 14.12 2.08
N ASP A 68 4.96 14.73 3.14
CA ASP A 68 3.57 15.11 3.20
C ASP A 68 3.32 16.23 2.18
N ALA A 69 2.19 16.16 1.47
CA ALA A 69 1.75 17.27 0.64
C ALA A 69 1.09 18.29 1.56
N ALA A 70 1.71 19.45 1.73
CA ALA A 70 1.15 20.59 2.45
C ALA A 70 1.08 21.81 1.53
N ALA A 71 -0.04 22.49 1.58
CA ALA A 71 -0.31 23.71 0.84
C ALA A 71 -1.00 24.68 1.80
N GLY A 72 -0.32 25.76 2.14
CA GLY A 72 -0.91 26.91 2.81
C GLY A 72 -0.77 28.12 1.90
N SER A 73 -1.75 29.02 1.90
CA SER A 73 -1.72 30.27 1.14
C SER A 73 -1.21 31.41 2.02
N PRO A 74 0.10 31.58 2.26
CA PRO A 74 0.57 32.55 3.23
C PRO A 74 0.32 33.98 2.78
N ASP A 75 0.55 34.38 1.51
CA ASP A 75 0.46 35.79 1.08
C ASP A 75 0.60 35.99 -0.46
N ASN A 76 0.23 35.02 -1.30
CA ASN A 76 0.35 35.20 -2.76
C ASN A 76 -0.84 34.63 -3.54
N PHE A 77 -1.26 35.39 -4.56
CA PHE A 77 -2.24 35.10 -5.61
C PHE A 77 -2.19 33.73 -6.28
N ASN A 78 -1.11 32.98 -6.12
CA ASN A 78 -0.97 31.66 -6.71
C ASN A 78 -1.45 30.62 -5.70
N PRO A 79 -2.31 29.67 -6.12
CA PRO A 79 -2.64 28.54 -5.27
C PRO A 79 -1.34 27.89 -4.82
N SER A 80 -1.17 27.76 -3.51
CA SER A 80 -0.12 26.93 -2.97
C SER A 80 -0.41 25.49 -3.40
N GLN A 81 0.60 24.80 -3.93
CA GLN A 81 0.48 23.41 -4.34
C GLN A 81 1.66 22.66 -3.74
N GLY A 82 1.35 21.67 -2.93
CA GLY A 82 2.29 20.65 -2.49
C GLY A 82 1.94 19.35 -3.20
N GLY A 83 2.95 18.61 -3.61
CA GLY A 83 2.74 17.27 -4.14
C GLY A 83 4.02 16.47 -4.05
N ASP A 84 3.86 15.17 -3.84
CA ASP A 84 4.96 14.23 -3.85
C ASP A 84 4.53 12.95 -4.57
N LEU A 85 5.51 12.33 -5.22
CA LEU A 85 5.37 11.14 -6.04
C LEU A 85 6.35 10.10 -5.54
N GLY A 86 5.84 8.94 -5.13
CA GLY A 86 6.66 7.78 -4.82
C GLY A 86 6.66 6.80 -5.99
N PHE A 87 7.83 6.24 -6.29
CA PHE A 87 7.99 5.11 -7.20
C PHE A 87 8.83 4.04 -6.52
N THR A 88 8.31 2.82 -6.49
CA THR A 88 8.99 1.63 -6.00
C THR A 88 8.77 0.48 -6.97
N GLN A 89 9.84 -0.21 -7.31
CA GLN A 89 9.81 -1.41 -8.11
C GLN A 89 10.33 -2.60 -7.30
N LEU A 90 9.57 -3.69 -7.29
CA LEU A 90 9.91 -4.92 -6.60
C LEU A 90 10.07 -6.06 -7.60
N ALA A 91 11.22 -6.71 -7.59
CA ALA A 91 11.42 -7.98 -8.29
C ALA A 91 10.83 -9.12 -7.45
N THR A 92 10.03 -9.98 -8.07
CA THR A 92 9.46 -11.16 -7.44
C THR A 92 9.81 -12.41 -8.23
N THR A 93 10.12 -13.50 -7.53
CA THR A 93 10.30 -14.82 -8.14
C THR A 93 9.54 -15.84 -7.33
N VAL A 94 8.50 -16.43 -7.93
CA VAL A 94 7.72 -17.50 -7.30
C VAL A 94 8.48 -18.82 -7.39
N HIS A 95 8.61 -19.52 -6.26
CA HIS A 95 9.31 -20.80 -6.19
C HIS A 95 8.54 -21.90 -6.92
N ALA A 96 9.27 -22.92 -7.37
CA ALA A 96 8.68 -24.08 -8.03
C ALA A 96 7.65 -24.76 -7.11
N GLY A 97 6.53 -25.19 -7.68
CA GLY A 97 5.44 -25.80 -6.93
C GLY A 97 4.49 -24.80 -6.25
N TYR A 98 4.68 -23.50 -6.44
CA TYR A 98 3.78 -22.45 -5.94
C TYR A 98 3.32 -21.50 -7.05
N ARG A 99 2.22 -20.79 -6.77
CA ARG A 99 1.72 -19.65 -7.54
C ARG A 99 1.20 -18.59 -6.59
N ILE A 100 1.40 -17.32 -6.93
CA ILE A 100 0.68 -16.23 -6.27
C ILE A 100 -0.71 -16.14 -6.92
N THR A 101 -1.76 -16.24 -6.11
CA THR A 101 -3.17 -16.23 -6.54
C THR A 101 -3.84 -14.87 -6.36
N SER A 102 -3.31 -14.04 -5.46
CA SER A 102 -3.82 -12.68 -5.25
C SER A 102 -2.76 -11.79 -4.65
N LEU A 103 -2.81 -10.51 -5.01
CA LEU A 103 -2.08 -9.44 -4.37
C LEU A 103 -3.11 -8.44 -3.82
N ALA A 104 -2.90 -7.95 -2.61
CA ALA A 104 -3.63 -6.82 -2.07
C ALA A 104 -2.65 -5.77 -1.55
N LEU A 105 -2.97 -4.50 -1.79
CA LEU A 105 -2.18 -3.37 -1.34
C LEU A 105 -3.07 -2.47 -0.50
N SER A 106 -2.57 -2.01 0.64
CA SER A 106 -3.23 -1.00 1.47
C SER A 106 -2.26 0.06 1.95
N ALA A 107 -2.75 1.28 2.17
CA ALA A 107 -1.99 2.39 2.73
C ALA A 107 -2.85 3.17 3.74
N SER A 108 -2.23 3.67 4.81
CA SER A 108 -2.85 4.64 5.71
C SER A 108 -2.76 6.04 5.08
N VAL A 109 -3.84 6.81 5.16
CA VAL A 109 -3.89 8.18 4.65
C VAL A 109 -4.44 9.09 5.72
N ASN A 110 -3.77 10.21 5.99
CA ASN A 110 -4.22 11.23 6.91
C ASN A 110 -4.35 12.56 6.15
N GLY A 111 -5.50 13.20 6.26
CA GLY A 111 -5.80 14.46 5.59
C GLY A 111 -6.34 15.50 6.55
N ALA A 112 -6.02 16.76 6.27
CA ALA A 112 -6.63 17.90 6.93
C ALA A 112 -6.85 19.00 5.89
N MET A 113 -7.97 19.70 6.00
CA MET A 113 -8.28 20.84 5.16
C MET A 113 -8.90 21.92 6.03
N PHE A 114 -8.53 23.16 5.74
CA PHE A 114 -9.09 24.35 6.32
C PHE A 114 -9.41 25.32 5.20
N VAL A 115 -10.69 25.56 4.98
CA VAL A 115 -11.15 26.57 4.02
C VAL A 115 -11.31 27.89 4.77
N GLY A 116 -10.41 28.83 4.49
CA GLY A 116 -10.48 30.17 5.05
C GLY A 116 -11.75 30.89 4.62
N MET A 117 -12.24 31.76 5.51
CA MET A 117 -13.29 32.71 5.19
C MET A 117 -12.86 34.10 5.69
N PRO A 118 -13.02 35.16 4.88
CA PRO A 118 -12.75 36.51 5.35
C PRO A 118 -13.68 36.88 6.50
N ASP A 119 -13.13 37.38 7.60
CA ASP A 119 -13.89 37.74 8.80
C ASP A 119 -14.94 38.83 8.55
N HIS A 120 -14.70 39.71 7.57
CA HIS A 120 -15.65 40.77 7.23
C HIS A 120 -15.37 41.41 5.86
N CYS A 121 -16.40 41.60 5.06
CA CYS A 121 -16.41 42.51 3.91
C CYS A 121 -17.46 43.60 4.16
N PRO A 122 -17.08 44.76 4.74
CA PRO A 122 -18.00 45.85 4.98
C PRO A 122 -18.30 46.59 3.67
N GLY A 123 -19.41 46.25 3.03
CA GLY A 123 -20.00 47.04 1.93
C GLY A 123 -19.67 46.55 0.52
N THR A 124 -19.89 47.42 -0.47
CA THR A 124 -19.77 47.11 -1.91
C THR A 124 -18.32 47.16 -2.43
N TRP A 125 -17.35 47.36 -1.55
CA TRP A 125 -15.94 47.58 -1.92
C TRP A 125 -15.10 46.30 -1.87
N CYS A 126 -15.72 45.13 -1.71
CA CYS A 126 -15.05 43.85 -1.83
C CYS A 126 -16.02 42.77 -2.34
N SER A 127 -15.45 41.77 -3.00
CA SER A 127 -16.14 40.53 -3.34
C SER A 127 -15.52 39.39 -2.55
N VAL A 128 -16.33 38.77 -1.70
CA VAL A 128 -15.91 37.61 -0.89
C VAL A 128 -16.21 36.36 -1.69
N SER A 129 -15.16 35.63 -2.04
CA SER A 129 -15.28 34.21 -2.36
C SER A 129 -14.74 33.42 -1.17
N PRO A 130 -15.37 32.30 -0.78
CA PRO A 130 -14.75 31.36 0.12
C PRO A 130 -13.35 30.98 -0.38
N GLY A 131 -12.47 30.64 0.55
CA GLY A 131 -11.22 30.01 0.19
C GLY A 131 -11.44 28.69 -0.55
N TYR A 132 -10.33 28.08 -0.91
CA TYR A 132 -10.25 26.79 -1.55
C TYR A 132 -9.19 25.97 -0.82
N ALA A 133 -9.54 24.73 -0.49
CA ALA A 133 -8.62 23.73 0.02
C ALA A 133 -9.03 22.38 -0.56
N GLU A 134 -8.09 21.68 -1.18
CA GLU A 134 -8.27 20.32 -1.68
C GLU A 134 -7.04 19.49 -1.34
N ASN A 135 -7.25 18.21 -1.12
CA ASN A 135 -6.18 17.24 -1.09
C ASN A 135 -6.59 15.99 -1.85
N SER A 136 -5.62 15.24 -2.38
CA SER A 136 -5.88 13.96 -3.00
C SER A 136 -4.71 13.01 -2.87
N GLY A 137 -5.00 11.74 -2.62
CA GLY A 137 -4.01 10.68 -2.51
C GLY A 137 -4.39 9.52 -3.40
N SER A 138 -3.42 8.90 -4.05
CA SER A 138 -3.66 7.72 -4.86
C SER A 138 -2.48 6.78 -4.89
N PHE A 139 -2.76 5.52 -5.17
CA PHE A 139 -1.76 4.58 -5.64
C PHE A 139 -2.21 3.90 -6.93
N GLU A 140 -1.24 3.63 -7.79
CA GLU A 140 -1.36 2.85 -9.00
C GLU A 140 -0.26 1.79 -9.00
N TRP A 141 -0.54 0.63 -9.58
CA TRP A 141 0.41 -0.47 -9.57
C TRP A 141 0.21 -1.38 -10.77
N SER A 142 1.29 -1.98 -11.22
CA SER A 142 1.29 -2.88 -12.38
C SER A 142 2.23 -4.05 -12.15
N LEU A 143 1.89 -5.17 -12.78
CA LEU A 143 2.70 -6.38 -12.77
C LEU A 143 3.27 -6.61 -14.17
N THR A 144 4.59 -6.74 -14.28
CA THR A 144 5.27 -7.07 -15.53
C THR A 144 5.78 -8.51 -15.48
N GLN A 145 5.23 -9.39 -16.33
CA GLN A 145 5.66 -10.79 -16.44
C GLN A 145 6.03 -11.10 -17.89
N GLY A 146 7.23 -11.66 -18.12
CA GLY A 146 7.70 -11.93 -19.49
C GLY A 146 7.82 -10.67 -20.36
N GLY A 147 8.05 -9.50 -19.74
CA GLY A 147 8.13 -8.21 -20.44
C GLY A 147 6.76 -7.58 -20.78
N VAL A 148 5.66 -8.19 -20.38
CA VAL A 148 4.30 -7.65 -20.62
C VAL A 148 3.76 -7.01 -19.34
N PRO A 149 3.58 -5.69 -19.30
CA PRO A 149 2.97 -5.01 -18.16
C PRO A 149 1.45 -5.21 -18.15
N THR A 150 0.89 -5.46 -16.98
CA THR A 150 -0.54 -5.57 -16.71
C THR A 150 -0.90 -4.63 -15.57
N ALA A 151 -1.76 -3.64 -15.84
CA ALA A 151 -2.24 -2.73 -14.80
C ALA A 151 -3.14 -3.47 -13.81
N LEU A 152 -2.93 -3.20 -12.51
CA LEU A 152 -3.77 -3.69 -11.42
C LEU A 152 -4.71 -2.56 -10.96
N PRO A 153 -5.82 -2.86 -10.25
CA PRO A 153 -6.73 -1.83 -9.76
C PRO A 153 -6.06 -0.88 -8.78
N GLY A 154 -5.97 0.42 -9.11
CA GLY A 154 -5.49 1.47 -8.22
C GLY A 154 -6.58 1.99 -7.27
N ALA A 155 -6.19 2.84 -6.33
CA ALA A 155 -7.10 3.52 -5.41
C ALA A 155 -6.84 5.02 -5.38
N ARG A 156 -7.89 5.81 -5.14
CA ARG A 156 -7.81 7.26 -4.99
C ARG A 156 -8.75 7.71 -3.89
N ILE A 157 -8.33 8.73 -3.15
CA ILE A 157 -9.15 9.51 -2.22
C ILE A 157 -8.97 10.99 -2.52
N ASP A 158 -10.05 11.74 -2.40
CA ASP A 158 -10.11 13.18 -2.63
C ASP A 158 -10.76 13.83 -1.41
N ASN A 159 -10.29 15.03 -1.05
CA ASN A 159 -10.85 15.88 0.00
C ASN A 159 -11.00 15.14 1.34
N LEU A 160 -9.95 14.43 1.76
CA LEU A 160 -9.90 13.71 3.02
C LEU A 160 -9.76 14.68 4.20
N GLU A 161 -10.68 14.57 5.15
CA GLU A 161 -10.63 15.20 6.46
C GLU A 161 -10.60 14.10 7.53
N GLY A 162 -9.48 13.96 8.25
CA GLY A 162 -9.24 12.89 9.21
C GLY A 162 -8.37 11.75 8.65
N GLN A 163 -8.72 10.51 8.98
CA GLN A 163 -7.93 9.32 8.63
C GLN A 163 -8.74 8.36 7.75
N ALA A 164 -8.09 7.73 6.78
CA ALA A 164 -8.68 6.71 5.92
C ALA A 164 -7.66 5.63 5.56
N THR A 165 -8.16 4.51 5.02
CA THR A 165 -7.34 3.47 4.41
C THR A 165 -7.68 3.37 2.93
N LEU A 166 -6.67 3.51 2.07
CA LEU A 166 -6.78 3.12 0.66
C LEU A 166 -6.42 1.65 0.58
N ALA A 167 -7.26 0.82 -0.04
CA ALA A 167 -6.98 -0.60 -0.22
C ALA A 167 -7.53 -1.13 -1.54
N GLN A 168 -6.76 -1.99 -2.21
CA GLN A 168 -7.17 -2.70 -3.42
C GLN A 168 -6.65 -4.13 -3.43
N GLN A 169 -7.36 -4.99 -4.14
CA GLN A 169 -6.99 -6.38 -4.33
C GLN A 169 -7.13 -6.77 -5.81
N ALA A 170 -6.17 -7.54 -6.29
CA ALA A 170 -6.20 -8.15 -7.61
C ALA A 170 -6.06 -9.67 -7.50
N ALA A 171 -6.88 -10.40 -8.25
CA ALA A 171 -6.62 -11.81 -8.53
C ALA A 171 -5.53 -11.90 -9.60
N VAL A 172 -4.48 -12.66 -9.33
CA VAL A 172 -3.37 -12.88 -10.26
C VAL A 172 -3.04 -14.36 -10.33
N ALA A 173 -2.38 -14.81 -11.39
CA ALA A 173 -1.93 -16.20 -11.51
C ALA A 173 -0.43 -16.23 -11.78
N LEU A 174 0.33 -15.57 -10.90
CA LEU A 174 1.74 -15.32 -11.11
C LEU A 174 2.57 -16.55 -10.76
N GLN A 175 3.50 -16.89 -11.66
CA GLN A 175 4.46 -17.98 -11.56
C GLN A 175 5.80 -17.50 -12.13
N GLY A 176 6.92 -18.00 -11.59
CA GLY A 176 8.25 -17.59 -12.03
C GLY A 176 8.56 -16.13 -11.68
N ALA A 177 9.40 -15.50 -12.50
CA ALA A 177 9.85 -14.13 -12.28
C ALA A 177 8.86 -13.09 -12.83
N ALA A 178 8.65 -12.02 -12.06
CA ALA A 178 7.92 -10.82 -12.47
C ALA A 178 8.44 -9.59 -11.72
N THR A 179 7.95 -8.43 -12.13
CA THR A 179 8.24 -7.15 -11.51
C THR A 179 6.92 -6.50 -11.10
N LEU A 180 6.84 -5.98 -9.88
CA LEU A 180 5.73 -5.18 -9.38
C LEU A 180 6.16 -3.72 -9.32
N ASP A 181 5.50 -2.88 -10.10
CA ASP A 181 5.69 -1.43 -10.08
C ASP A 181 4.60 -0.82 -9.19
N LEU A 182 4.99 0.05 -8.27
CA LEU A 182 4.09 0.81 -7.40
C LEU A 182 4.37 2.30 -7.56
N TYR A 183 3.34 3.03 -7.94
CA TYR A 183 3.30 4.48 -8.01
C TYR A 183 2.36 5.00 -6.93
N THR A 184 2.84 5.97 -6.18
CA THR A 184 2.06 6.64 -5.15
C THR A 184 2.10 8.14 -5.38
N ARG A 185 1.01 8.82 -5.07
CA ARG A 185 0.89 10.25 -5.27
C ARG A 185 0.09 10.87 -4.14
N VAL A 186 0.56 11.99 -3.64
CA VAL A 186 -0.19 12.90 -2.77
C VAL A 186 -0.14 14.30 -3.37
N ASP A 187 -1.26 14.99 -3.35
CA ASP A 187 -1.38 16.39 -3.75
C ASP A 187 -2.19 17.12 -2.68
N ALA A 188 -1.81 18.37 -2.41
CA ALA A 188 -2.54 19.30 -1.58
C ALA A 188 -2.51 20.67 -2.25
N ARG A 189 -3.65 21.37 -2.25
CA ARG A 189 -3.75 22.70 -2.82
C ARG A 189 -4.63 23.57 -1.96
N ALA A 190 -4.20 24.81 -1.75
CA ALA A 190 -4.98 25.78 -1.00
C ALA A 190 -4.80 27.19 -1.56
N LEU A 191 -5.89 27.96 -1.53
CA LEU A 191 -5.97 29.34 -1.96
C LEU A 191 -6.95 30.09 -1.05
N GLY A 192 -6.61 31.30 -0.63
CA GLY A 192 -7.56 32.20 0.04
C GLY A 192 -7.30 33.62 -0.42
N THR A 193 -8.20 34.16 -1.25
CA THR A 193 -8.06 35.51 -1.80
C THR A 193 -9.39 36.25 -1.79
N LEU A 194 -9.35 37.51 -1.36
CA LEU A 194 -10.44 38.46 -1.33
C LEU A 194 -10.14 39.55 -2.34
N GLN A 195 -11.09 39.88 -3.21
CA GLN A 195 -10.95 40.97 -4.18
C GLN A 195 -11.45 42.28 -3.57
N ASN A 196 -10.60 43.30 -3.54
CA ASN A 196 -11.03 44.68 -3.25
C ASN A 196 -11.58 45.30 -4.54
N ILE A 197 -12.73 45.96 -4.44
CA ILE A 197 -13.43 46.63 -5.54
C ILE A 197 -13.50 48.13 -5.24
N SER A 198 -13.05 48.97 -6.17
CA SER A 198 -13.21 50.42 -6.09
C SER A 198 -13.87 50.90 -7.38
N ASN A 199 -14.98 51.65 -7.27
CA ASN A 199 -15.73 52.17 -8.40
C ASN A 199 -16.18 51.10 -9.43
N GLY A 200 -16.40 49.86 -8.98
CA GLY A 200 -16.78 48.74 -9.86
C GLY A 200 -15.61 48.02 -10.54
N GLU A 201 -14.37 48.44 -10.31
CA GLU A 201 -13.15 47.80 -10.80
C GLU A 201 -12.38 47.11 -9.67
N ILE A 202 -11.66 46.04 -9.98
CA ILE A 202 -10.77 45.37 -9.02
C ILE A 202 -9.61 46.32 -8.70
N SER A 203 -9.52 46.76 -7.45
CA SER A 203 -8.52 47.71 -6.97
C SER A 203 -7.35 47.04 -6.23
N GLY A 204 -7.49 45.78 -5.87
CA GLY A 204 -6.45 44.99 -5.22
C GLY A 204 -6.99 43.69 -4.66
N TYR A 205 -6.15 42.96 -3.95
CA TYR A 205 -6.49 41.68 -3.35
C TYR A 205 -5.96 41.62 -1.92
N ARG A 206 -6.61 40.83 -1.09
CA ARG A 206 -6.14 40.47 0.26
C ARG A 206 -6.16 38.97 0.39
N ASP A 207 -5.11 38.41 0.90
CA ASP A 207 -5.06 36.98 1.13
C ASP A 207 -5.60 36.64 2.53
N PHE A 208 -6.11 35.43 2.68
CA PHE A 208 -6.52 34.86 3.95
C PHE A 208 -6.13 33.38 3.98
N SER A 209 -5.94 32.84 5.18
CA SER A 209 -5.40 31.48 5.32
C SER A 209 -6.41 30.44 4.83
N SER A 210 -6.02 29.66 3.84
CA SER A 210 -6.59 28.33 3.56
C SER A 210 -5.43 27.35 3.59
N ASP A 211 -5.67 26.16 4.11
CA ASP A 211 -4.66 25.14 4.31
C ASP A 211 -5.18 23.78 3.86
N ALA A 212 -4.32 23.01 3.20
CA ALA A 212 -4.58 21.63 2.82
C ALA A 212 -3.35 20.79 3.13
N TYR A 213 -3.58 19.61 3.68
CA TYR A 213 -2.55 18.66 4.06
C TYR A 213 -3.00 17.24 3.71
N LEU A 214 -2.06 16.43 3.24
CA LEU A 214 -2.23 14.99 3.10
C LEU A 214 -0.90 14.27 3.30
N SER A 215 -0.95 13.20 4.08
CA SER A 215 0.11 12.22 4.17
C SER A 215 -0.40 10.83 3.84
N MET A 216 0.48 10.03 3.25
CA MET A 216 0.22 8.62 2.98
C MET A 216 1.41 7.79 3.46
N GLY A 217 1.13 6.73 4.21
CA GLY A 217 2.15 5.89 4.82
C GLY A 217 1.66 4.46 5.05
N ASP A 218 2.41 3.72 5.85
CA ASP A 218 2.11 2.34 6.26
C ASP A 218 1.62 1.45 5.11
N ILE A 219 2.37 1.46 4.01
CA ILE A 219 2.02 0.67 2.83
C ILE A 219 2.23 -0.81 3.17
N VAL A 220 1.20 -1.62 3.01
CA VAL A 220 1.20 -3.05 3.28
C VAL A 220 0.83 -3.82 2.03
N LEU A 221 1.70 -4.73 1.62
CA LEU A 221 1.48 -5.70 0.56
C LEU A 221 1.10 -7.04 1.18
N THR A 222 -0.07 -7.55 0.81
CA THR A 222 -0.52 -8.90 1.16
C THR A 222 -0.47 -9.80 -0.07
N VAL A 223 0.26 -10.90 0.02
CA VAL A 223 0.47 -11.87 -1.04
C VAL A 223 -0.22 -13.18 -0.65
N GLN A 224 -1.17 -13.63 -1.45
CA GLN A 224 -1.79 -14.95 -1.29
C GLN A 224 -1.14 -15.94 -2.24
N VAL A 225 -0.67 -17.06 -1.70
CA VAL A 225 0.00 -18.13 -2.42
C VAL A 225 -0.77 -19.44 -2.28
N ALA A 226 -0.72 -20.25 -3.33
CA ALA A 226 -1.25 -21.60 -3.32
C ALA A 226 -0.23 -22.57 -3.93
N PRO A 227 -0.14 -23.81 -3.43
CA PRO A 227 0.64 -24.84 -4.10
C PRO A 227 0.05 -25.13 -5.49
N VAL A 228 0.93 -25.30 -6.46
CA VAL A 228 0.60 -25.79 -7.80
C VAL A 228 0.79 -27.30 -7.78
N PRO A 229 -0.26 -28.11 -7.97
CA PRO A 229 -0.12 -29.55 -8.01
C PRO A 229 0.87 -29.95 -9.11
N GLU A 230 1.87 -30.75 -8.76
CA GLU A 230 2.82 -31.24 -9.74
C GLU A 230 2.09 -32.07 -10.82
N PRO A 231 2.57 -32.07 -12.08
CA PRO A 231 2.02 -32.93 -13.13
C PRO A 231 1.97 -34.41 -12.74
N SER A 232 2.94 -34.85 -11.92
CA SER A 232 3.00 -36.19 -11.32
C SER A 232 1.79 -36.50 -10.44
N THR A 233 1.23 -35.51 -9.74
CA THR A 233 0.04 -35.65 -8.89
C THR A 233 -1.18 -35.99 -9.74
N TYR A 234 -1.34 -35.31 -10.88
CA TYR A 234 -2.39 -35.64 -11.84
C TYR A 234 -2.16 -37.01 -12.48
N ALA A 235 -0.92 -37.36 -12.82
CA ALA A 235 -0.59 -38.67 -13.36
C ALA A 235 -0.90 -39.80 -12.35
N MET A 236 -0.61 -39.60 -11.06
CA MET A 236 -0.92 -40.56 -9.99
C MET A 236 -2.42 -40.66 -9.74
N LEU A 237 -3.15 -39.54 -9.76
CA LEU A 237 -4.61 -39.54 -9.65
C LEU A 237 -5.24 -40.30 -10.83
N LEU A 238 -4.83 -40.00 -12.06
CA LEU A 238 -5.29 -40.69 -13.27
C LEU A 238 -4.90 -42.17 -13.26
N GLY A 239 -3.68 -42.49 -12.81
CA GLY A 239 -3.21 -43.86 -12.61
C GLY A 239 -4.08 -44.62 -11.61
N GLY A 240 -4.41 -44.01 -10.48
CA GLY A 240 -5.31 -44.57 -9.47
C GLY A 240 -6.72 -44.81 -9.99
N LEU A 241 -7.28 -43.85 -10.74
CA LEU A 241 -8.59 -43.97 -11.40
C LEU A 241 -8.59 -45.09 -12.45
N ALA A 242 -7.54 -45.21 -13.26
CA ALA A 242 -7.40 -46.27 -14.26
C ALA A 242 -7.35 -47.65 -13.60
N LEU A 243 -6.61 -47.80 -12.50
CA LEU A 243 -6.53 -49.04 -11.73
C LEU A 243 -7.89 -49.41 -11.11
N ALA A 244 -8.60 -48.44 -10.52
CA ALA A 244 -9.93 -48.65 -9.95
C ALA A 244 -10.95 -49.07 -11.03
N GLY A 245 -10.93 -48.41 -12.20
CA GLY A 245 -11.78 -48.76 -13.35
C GLY A 245 -11.50 -50.16 -13.88
N ALA A 246 -10.23 -50.54 -14.01
CA ALA A 246 -9.85 -51.89 -14.42
C ALA A 246 -10.30 -52.97 -13.41
N ALA A 247 -10.17 -52.69 -12.11
CA ALA A 247 -10.65 -53.59 -11.06
C ALA A 247 -12.18 -53.76 -11.07
N ALA A 248 -12.92 -52.67 -11.25
CA ALA A 248 -14.39 -52.70 -11.35
C ALA A 248 -14.87 -53.50 -12.57
N ARG A 249 -14.20 -53.36 -13.73
CA ARG A 249 -14.48 -54.14 -14.93
C ARG A 249 -14.29 -55.64 -14.69
N ARG A 250 -13.17 -56.04 -14.08
CA ARG A 250 -12.90 -57.45 -13.75
C ARG A 250 -13.96 -58.06 -12.84
N ARG A 251 -14.50 -57.31 -11.89
CA ARG A 251 -15.56 -57.78 -10.99
C ARG A 251 -16.89 -58.02 -11.72
N ARG A 252 -17.24 -57.18 -12.71
CA ARG A 252 -18.45 -57.37 -13.53
C ARG A 252 -18.35 -58.62 -14.40
N ASP A 253 -17.19 -58.84 -15.01
CA ASP A 253 -16.95 -60.03 -15.86
C ASP A 253 -17.02 -61.34 -15.03
N ALA A 254 -16.65 -61.29 -13.75
CA ALA A 254 -16.78 -62.42 -12.83
C ALA A 254 -18.24 -62.65 -12.36
N ALA A 255 -19.05 -61.60 -12.22
CA ALA A 255 -20.43 -61.69 -11.76
C ALA A 255 -21.41 -62.17 -12.86
N GLY A 256 -21.16 -61.82 -14.14
CA GLY A 256 -22.00 -62.21 -15.28
C GLY A 256 -21.84 -63.67 -15.75
N LYS A 257 -20.97 -64.46 -15.11
CA LYS A 257 -20.78 -65.89 -15.39
C LYS A 257 -21.55 -66.82 -14.43
N ARG A 258 -22.53 -66.29 -13.69
CA ARG A 258 -23.42 -67.06 -12.82
C ARG A 258 -24.80 -67.22 -13.42
#